data_AF-A0A3D5LBD2-F1
#
_entry.id   AF-A0A3D5LBD2-F1
#
_cell.length_a   1.000
_cell.length_b   1.000
_cell.length_c   1.000
_cell.angle_alpha   90.00
_cell.angle_beta   90.00
_cell.angle_gamma   90.00
#
_symmetry.space_group_name_H-M   'P 1'
#
loop_
_entity.id
_entity.type
_entity.pdbx_description
1 polymer ?
#
loop_
_entity_poly.entity_id
_entity_poly.type
_entity_poly.pdbx_seq_one_letter_code
_entity_poly.pdbx_strand_id
1 'polypeptide(L)'
;MKEFPIMTKKGKEYIPYDIIKPHEEQALKNHCGQTLDRLAARGGLSWSEAYAVLTDSKFPYRDQYISEEFYEKKVKEIVSNAKRGINMSKYCHSNDGELYYGEFDTEQDALEDAKESYPGESEIYIGTCTKPIFRWDSCEGEIIDSIKENLSEDVGEAAENFEVSVEQELELARMIDETVKAWIEQEEIEPSCYCVLDGHIVSLN
;
A
#
# COMPACT_ATOMS: atom_id res chain seq x y z
N MET A 1 18.40 10.01 1.29
CA MET A 1 16.94 9.77 1.30
C MET A 1 16.26 11.03 1.77
N LYS A 2 15.25 11.49 1.03
CA LYS A 2 14.41 12.62 1.45
C LYS A 2 13.47 12.14 2.56
N GLU A 3 13.22 12.98 3.55
CA GLU A 3 12.33 12.66 4.67
C GLU A 3 11.08 13.55 4.63
N PHE A 4 9.95 12.99 5.03
CA PHE A 4 8.68 13.67 5.17
C PHE A 4 8.37 13.92 6.66
N PRO A 5 8.09 15.17 7.07
CA PRO A 5 7.88 15.50 8.47
C PRO A 5 6.51 15.03 8.98
N ILE A 6 6.52 14.47 10.18
CA ILE A 6 5.34 14.12 10.97
C ILE A 6 5.26 15.03 12.20
N MET A 7 4.13 15.69 12.38
CA MET A 7 3.84 16.57 13.50
C MET A 7 3.41 15.76 14.72
N THR A 8 4.10 15.91 15.84
CA THR A 8 3.76 15.26 17.10
C THR A 8 3.72 16.28 18.24
N LYS A 9 3.09 15.91 19.37
CA LYS A 9 3.12 16.76 20.58
C LYS A 9 4.52 16.99 21.13
N LYS A 10 5.48 16.10 20.82
CA LYS A 10 6.87 16.16 21.31
C LYS A 10 7.83 16.85 20.33
N GLY A 11 7.34 17.31 19.16
CA GLY A 11 8.14 17.96 18.13
C GLY A 11 7.84 17.43 16.74
N LYS A 12 8.89 17.18 15.95
CA LYS A 12 8.78 16.57 14.62
C LYS A 12 9.43 15.20 14.61
N GLU A 13 8.72 14.22 14.09
CA GLU A 13 9.26 12.94 13.64
C GLU A 13 9.29 12.92 12.11
N TYR A 14 9.81 11.85 11.52
CA TYR A 14 10.02 11.74 10.08
C TYR A 14 9.77 10.33 9.57
N ILE A 15 9.21 10.23 8.36
CA ILE A 15 9.13 8.99 7.59
C ILE A 15 9.84 9.17 6.25
N PRO A 16 10.32 8.10 5.59
CA PRO A 16 10.95 8.21 4.28
C PRO A 16 9.96 8.78 3.24
N TYR A 17 10.40 9.78 2.48
CA TYR A 17 9.57 10.43 1.47
C TYR A 17 9.11 9.45 0.39
N ASP A 18 9.99 8.53 -0.01
CA ASP A 18 9.73 7.58 -1.09
C ASP A 18 8.64 6.56 -0.72
N ILE A 19 8.34 6.38 0.57
CA ILE A 19 7.24 5.51 1.03
C ILE A 19 5.90 6.22 0.96
N ILE A 20 5.84 7.52 1.25
CA ILE A 20 4.58 8.29 1.21
C ILE A 20 4.29 8.88 -0.18
N LYS A 21 5.32 9.09 -1.02
CA LYS A 21 5.18 9.69 -2.35
C LYS A 21 4.20 8.98 -3.29
N PRO A 22 4.13 7.64 -3.35
CA PRO A 22 3.15 6.93 -4.17
C PRO A 22 1.69 7.29 -3.83
N HIS A 23 1.44 7.77 -2.61
CA HIS A 23 0.11 8.11 -2.10
C HIS A 23 -0.22 9.61 -2.21
N GLU A 24 0.52 10.38 -3.03
CA GLU A 24 0.30 11.83 -3.16
C GLU A 24 -1.11 12.18 -3.65
N GLU A 25 -1.74 11.32 -4.46
CA GLU A 25 -3.13 11.54 -4.89
C GLU A 25 -4.09 11.59 -3.70
N GLN A 26 -3.89 10.72 -2.70
CA GLN A 26 -4.70 10.75 -1.48
C GLN A 26 -4.44 12.01 -0.66
N ALA A 27 -3.18 12.46 -0.59
CA ALA A 27 -2.84 13.73 0.06
C ALA A 27 -3.54 14.93 -0.60
N LEU A 28 -3.62 14.95 -1.93
CA LEU A 28 -4.35 15.98 -2.69
C LEU A 28 -5.84 15.96 -2.35
N LYS A 29 -6.49 14.79 -2.36
CA LYS A 29 -7.92 14.64 -2.05
C LYS A 29 -8.22 15.12 -0.63
N ASN A 30 -7.40 14.70 0.32
CA ASN A 30 -7.65 14.93 1.72
C ASN A 30 -7.28 16.35 2.18
N HIS A 31 -6.30 17.00 1.53
CA HIS A 31 -5.80 18.33 1.93
C HIS A 31 -6.06 19.41 0.88
N CYS A 32 -7.26 19.46 0.30
CA CYS A 32 -7.68 20.57 -0.58
C CYS A 32 -6.70 20.85 -1.74
N GLY A 33 -6.18 19.79 -2.36
CA GLY A 33 -5.26 19.88 -3.50
C GLY A 33 -3.80 20.19 -3.14
N GLN A 34 -3.39 20.04 -1.88
CA GLN A 34 -2.00 20.26 -1.48
C GLN A 34 -1.12 19.03 -1.75
N THR A 35 -0.01 19.23 -2.47
CA THR A 35 1.01 18.19 -2.71
C THR A 35 1.79 17.86 -1.43
N LEU A 36 2.47 16.70 -1.42
CA LEU A 36 3.32 16.30 -0.30
C LEU A 36 4.44 17.32 -0.06
N ASP A 37 5.03 17.88 -1.12
CA ASP A 37 6.03 18.95 -0.99
C ASP A 37 5.48 20.19 -0.26
N ARG A 38 4.25 20.61 -0.60
CA ARG A 38 3.60 21.74 0.05
C ARG A 38 3.25 21.44 1.51
N LEU A 39 2.83 20.21 1.80
CA LEU A 39 2.53 19.75 3.15
C LEU A 39 3.78 19.71 4.02
N ALA A 40 4.88 19.15 3.50
CA ALA A 40 6.17 19.13 4.17
C ALA A 40 6.68 20.55 4.49
N ALA A 41 6.55 21.49 3.53
CA ALA A 41 6.95 22.88 3.71
C ALA A 41 6.18 23.61 4.81
N ARG A 42 4.91 23.26 5.07
CA ARG A 42 4.09 23.88 6.14
C ARG A 42 4.17 23.20 7.50
N GLY A 43 4.95 22.13 7.63
CA GLY A 43 5.15 21.45 8.91
C GLY A 43 4.96 19.94 8.90
N GLY A 44 4.35 19.39 7.85
CA GLY A 44 4.08 17.96 7.72
C GLY A 44 2.63 17.58 8.00
N LEU A 45 2.45 16.30 8.38
CA LEU A 45 1.16 15.69 8.72
C LEU A 45 1.19 15.14 10.14
N SER A 46 0.04 15.08 10.81
CA SER A 46 -0.11 14.27 12.02
C SER A 46 -0.06 12.77 11.70
N TRP A 47 0.10 11.92 12.73
CA TRP A 47 0.09 10.47 12.54
C TRP A 47 -1.19 9.93 11.90
N SER A 48 -2.37 10.43 12.30
CA SER A 48 -3.65 10.04 11.70
C SER A 48 -3.77 10.47 10.24
N GLU A 49 -3.24 11.64 9.88
CA GLU A 49 -3.25 12.11 8.50
C GLU A 49 -2.28 11.30 7.63
N ALA A 50 -1.08 11.02 8.15
CA ALA A 50 -0.12 10.16 7.46
C ALA A 50 -0.65 8.74 7.26
N TYR A 51 -1.34 8.17 8.27
CA TYR A 51 -2.01 6.89 8.14
C TYR A 51 -3.04 6.91 7.01
N ALA A 52 -3.96 7.87 7.03
CA ALA A 52 -5.00 7.97 6.01
C ALA A 52 -4.42 8.13 4.60
N VAL A 53 -3.35 8.92 4.43
CA VAL A 53 -2.64 9.03 3.15
C VAL A 53 -2.04 7.67 2.75
N LEU A 54 -1.27 7.03 3.63
CA LEU A 54 -0.59 5.75 3.36
C LEU A 54 -1.55 4.57 3.13
N THR A 55 -2.79 4.68 3.56
CA THR A 55 -3.84 3.66 3.33
C THR A 55 -4.86 4.09 2.27
N ASP A 56 -4.58 5.16 1.52
CA ASP A 56 -5.47 5.70 0.47
C ASP A 56 -6.91 5.95 0.96
N SER A 57 -7.06 6.37 2.22
CA SER A 57 -8.33 6.54 2.92
C SER A 57 -8.57 8.00 3.36
N LYS A 58 -9.81 8.31 3.76
CA LYS A 58 -10.17 9.64 4.28
C LYS A 58 -9.69 9.81 5.71
N PHE A 59 -9.47 11.06 6.14
CA PHE A 59 -9.14 11.32 7.54
C PHE A 59 -10.26 10.91 8.48
N PRO A 60 -9.93 10.28 9.62
CA PRO A 60 -10.92 9.99 10.65
C PRO A 60 -11.50 11.30 11.20
N TYR A 61 -12.83 11.44 11.20
CA TYR A 61 -13.50 12.62 11.73
C TYR A 61 -14.06 12.34 13.13
N ARG A 62 -13.67 13.17 14.10
CA ARG A 62 -14.14 13.17 15.50
C ARG A 62 -14.28 11.78 16.11
N ASP A 63 -15.49 11.22 16.09
CA ASP A 63 -15.85 9.98 16.77
C ASP A 63 -15.14 8.75 16.16
N GLN A 64 -14.56 8.89 14.97
CA GLN A 64 -13.71 7.89 14.32
C GLN A 64 -12.24 7.95 14.75
N TYR A 65 -11.84 8.97 15.52
CA TYR A 65 -10.46 9.11 15.96
C TYR A 65 -10.18 8.22 17.18
N ILE A 66 -9.22 7.31 17.04
CA ILE A 66 -8.86 6.35 18.10
C ILE A 66 -7.86 6.97 19.09
N SER A 67 -6.58 7.07 18.70
CA SER A 67 -5.54 7.72 19.52
C SER A 67 -4.29 8.00 18.70
N GLU A 68 -3.46 8.95 19.16
CA GLU A 68 -2.19 9.27 18.50
C GLU A 68 -1.24 8.07 18.52
N GLU A 69 -1.14 7.35 19.64
CA GLU A 69 -0.30 6.16 19.79
C GLU A 69 -0.71 5.02 18.84
N PHE A 70 -2.02 4.88 18.58
CA PHE A 70 -2.53 3.88 17.64
C PHE A 70 -2.03 4.18 16.22
N TYR A 71 -2.23 5.42 15.73
CA TYR A 71 -1.82 5.80 14.38
C TYR A 71 -0.31 5.83 14.23
N GLU A 72 0.44 6.25 15.26
CA GLU A 72 1.90 6.18 15.28
C GLU A 72 2.37 4.74 15.05
N LYS A 73 1.83 3.79 15.83
CA LYS A 73 2.17 2.37 15.70
C LYS A 73 1.87 1.86 14.28
N LYS A 74 0.71 2.21 13.72
CA LYS A 74 0.29 1.76 12.39
C LYS A 74 1.15 2.35 11.26
N VAL A 75 1.45 3.64 11.30
CA VAL A 75 2.35 4.24 10.30
C VAL A 75 3.75 3.64 10.39
N LYS A 76 4.28 3.43 11.61
CA LYS A 76 5.60 2.80 11.79
C LYS A 76 5.62 1.35 11.27
N GLU A 77 4.53 0.61 11.45
CA GLU A 77 4.34 -0.74 10.88
C GLU A 77 4.37 -0.72 9.35
N ILE A 78 3.57 0.17 8.71
CA ILE A 78 3.55 0.35 7.24
C ILE A 78 4.93 0.71 6.72
N VAL A 79 5.59 1.71 7.32
CA VAL A 79 6.93 2.16 6.93
C VAL A 79 7.96 1.05 7.08
N SER A 80 7.92 0.28 8.18
CA SER A 80 8.81 -0.85 8.38
C SER A 80 8.61 -1.93 7.31
N ASN A 81 7.37 -2.26 6.98
CA ASN A 81 7.04 -3.26 5.97
C ASN A 81 7.45 -2.79 4.56
N ALA A 82 7.19 -1.52 4.22
CA ALA A 82 7.63 -0.94 2.96
C ALA A 82 9.16 -0.91 2.81
N LYS A 83 9.90 -0.56 3.88
CA LYS A 83 11.37 -0.65 3.89
C LYS A 83 11.87 -2.08 3.67
N ARG A 84 11.21 -3.07 4.26
CA ARG A 84 11.54 -4.49 4.03
C ARG A 84 11.29 -4.88 2.57
N GLY A 85 10.18 -4.45 1.98
CA GLY A 85 9.88 -4.67 0.56
C GLY A 85 10.91 -4.06 -0.38
N ILE A 86 11.37 -2.83 -0.10
CA ILE A 86 12.43 -2.15 -0.87
C ILE A 86 13.77 -2.90 -0.74
N ASN A 87 14.15 -3.32 0.48
CA ASN A 87 15.40 -4.06 0.67
C ASN A 87 15.39 -5.48 0.06
N MET A 88 14.21 -5.99 -0.31
CA MET A 88 14.03 -7.27 -1.00
C MET A 88 13.85 -7.08 -2.51
N SER A 89 13.99 -5.86 -3.05
CA SER A 89 13.85 -5.62 -4.49
C SER A 89 14.89 -6.43 -5.26
N LYS A 90 14.42 -7.12 -6.30
CA LYS A 90 15.21 -7.82 -7.30
C LYS A 90 15.46 -6.91 -8.50
N TYR A 91 16.27 -7.38 -9.43
CA TYR A 91 16.49 -6.75 -10.73
C TYR A 91 15.76 -7.52 -11.81
N CYS A 92 15.37 -6.82 -12.85
CA CYS A 92 14.73 -7.37 -14.05
C CYS A 92 15.24 -6.61 -15.28
N HIS A 93 15.04 -7.15 -16.47
CA HIS A 93 15.48 -6.52 -17.70
C HIS A 93 14.38 -6.49 -18.77
N SER A 94 14.50 -5.59 -19.73
CA SER A 94 13.58 -5.45 -20.85
C SER A 94 14.32 -4.93 -22.08
N ASN A 95 13.86 -5.31 -23.28
CA ASN A 95 14.35 -4.76 -24.55
C ASN A 95 13.45 -3.64 -25.11
N ASP A 96 12.21 -3.50 -24.64
CA ASP A 96 11.24 -2.52 -25.13
C ASP A 96 10.86 -1.46 -24.07
N GLY A 97 11.21 -1.70 -22.80
CA GLY A 97 10.85 -0.84 -21.68
C GLY A 97 9.40 -0.99 -21.23
N GLU A 98 8.64 -1.93 -21.79
CA GLU A 98 7.24 -2.21 -21.44
C GLU A 98 7.13 -3.53 -20.67
N LEU A 99 7.76 -4.60 -21.16
CA LEU A 99 7.73 -5.92 -20.54
C LEU A 99 9.09 -6.25 -19.94
N TYR A 100 9.13 -6.34 -18.62
CA TYR A 100 10.33 -6.73 -17.88
C TYR A 100 10.31 -8.21 -17.54
N TYR A 101 11.48 -8.84 -17.55
CA TYR A 101 11.72 -10.26 -17.31
C TYR A 101 12.75 -10.48 -16.20
N GLY A 102 12.52 -11.51 -15.40
CA GLY A 102 13.45 -12.01 -14.38
C GLY A 102 13.34 -11.35 -13.00
N GLU A 103 13.94 -12.04 -12.02
CA GLU A 103 13.98 -11.65 -10.59
C GLU A 103 15.39 -11.92 -10.05
N PHE A 104 16.36 -11.10 -10.47
CA PHE A 104 17.78 -11.27 -10.19
C PHE A 104 18.20 -10.61 -8.87
N ASP A 105 19.19 -11.17 -8.19
CA ASP A 105 19.71 -10.59 -6.94
C ASP A 105 20.53 -9.31 -7.19
N THR A 106 21.16 -9.21 -8.36
CA THR A 106 22.01 -8.07 -8.72
C THR A 106 21.70 -7.53 -10.10
N GLU A 107 22.01 -6.25 -10.31
CA GLU A 107 21.92 -5.59 -11.62
C GLU A 107 22.78 -6.30 -12.66
N GLN A 108 23.95 -6.79 -12.24
CA GLN A 108 24.89 -7.49 -13.11
C GLN A 108 24.30 -8.81 -13.63
N ASP A 109 23.64 -9.59 -12.77
CA ASP A 109 23.00 -10.84 -13.18
C ASP A 109 21.87 -10.56 -14.18
N ALA A 110 21.07 -9.52 -13.94
CA ALA A 110 20.03 -9.08 -14.88
C ALA A 110 20.60 -8.64 -16.23
N LEU A 111 21.73 -7.92 -16.21
CA LEU A 111 22.45 -7.48 -17.40
C LEU A 111 23.03 -8.65 -18.20
N GLU A 112 23.57 -9.67 -17.53
CA GLU A 112 24.10 -10.87 -18.17
C GLU A 112 22.99 -11.69 -18.84
N ASP A 113 21.88 -11.91 -18.15
CA ASP A 113 20.72 -12.61 -18.70
C ASP A 113 20.09 -11.85 -19.88
N ALA A 114 20.02 -10.52 -19.80
CA ALA A 114 19.53 -9.69 -20.90
C ALA A 114 20.38 -9.79 -22.17
N LYS A 115 21.72 -9.84 -22.02
CA LYS A 115 22.65 -10.00 -23.16
C LYS A 115 22.48 -11.34 -23.87
N GLU A 116 22.19 -12.39 -23.11
CA GLU A 116 21.90 -13.72 -23.67
C GLU A 116 20.52 -13.76 -24.34
N SER A 117 19.52 -13.14 -23.71
CA SER A 117 18.13 -13.12 -24.18
C SER A 117 17.92 -12.25 -25.43
N TYR A 118 18.67 -11.15 -25.56
CA TYR A 118 18.52 -10.17 -26.65
C TYR A 118 19.84 -9.97 -27.43
N PRO A 119 20.31 -11.00 -28.16
CA PRO A 119 21.57 -10.91 -28.88
C PRO A 119 21.47 -9.87 -30.01
N GLY A 120 22.31 -8.83 -29.92
CA GLY A 120 22.43 -7.79 -30.94
C GLY A 120 21.78 -6.44 -30.59
N GLU A 121 21.10 -6.34 -29.45
CA GLU A 121 20.66 -5.04 -28.94
C GLU A 121 21.85 -4.20 -28.45
N SER A 122 21.82 -2.90 -28.75
CA SER A 122 22.85 -1.95 -28.29
C SER A 122 22.50 -1.30 -26.95
N GLU A 123 21.23 -1.35 -26.58
CA GLU A 123 20.66 -0.75 -25.38
C GLU A 123 19.63 -1.69 -24.78
N ILE A 124 19.61 -1.81 -23.46
CA ILE A 124 18.60 -2.57 -22.73
C ILE A 124 18.11 -1.75 -21.54
N TYR A 125 16.90 -2.03 -21.09
CA TYR A 125 16.35 -1.45 -19.87
C TYR A 125 16.65 -2.41 -18.72
N ILE A 126 17.26 -1.89 -17.65
CA ILE A 126 17.38 -2.60 -16.39
C ILE A 126 16.45 -1.93 -15.39
N GLY A 127 15.63 -2.73 -14.72
CA GLY A 127 14.68 -2.27 -13.72
C GLY A 127 14.91 -2.93 -12.38
N THR A 128 14.38 -2.29 -11.34
CA THR A 128 14.18 -2.95 -10.05
C THR A 128 12.74 -3.42 -9.94
N CYS A 129 12.53 -4.61 -9.41
CA CYS A 129 11.22 -5.19 -9.23
C CYS A 129 11.02 -5.73 -7.82
N THR A 130 9.77 -5.84 -7.40
CA THR A 130 9.41 -6.46 -6.12
C THR A 130 8.15 -7.27 -6.30
N LYS A 131 7.96 -8.31 -5.48
CA LYS A 131 6.69 -9.04 -5.45
C LYS A 131 5.57 -8.08 -5.03
N PRO A 132 4.43 -8.07 -5.74
CA PRO A 132 3.31 -7.25 -5.34
C PRO A 132 2.82 -7.70 -3.97
N ILE A 133 2.34 -6.73 -3.20
CA ILE A 133 1.63 -7.01 -1.95
C ILE A 133 0.18 -7.25 -2.33
N PHE A 134 -0.40 -8.38 -1.91
CA PHE A 134 -1.84 -8.60 -2.10
C PHE A 134 -2.65 -7.50 -1.42
N ARG A 135 -3.63 -6.97 -2.15
CA ARG A 135 -4.59 -5.98 -1.69
C ARG A 135 -5.98 -6.47 -2.09
N TRP A 136 -6.95 -6.21 -1.24
CA TRP A 136 -8.36 -6.48 -1.50
C TRP A 136 -9.19 -5.35 -0.92
N ASP A 137 -10.37 -5.13 -1.50
CA ASP A 137 -11.39 -4.30 -0.91
C ASP A 137 -12.06 -5.10 0.21
N SER A 138 -12.25 -4.47 1.36
CA SER A 138 -12.95 -5.09 2.48
C SER A 138 -14.43 -5.27 2.13
N CYS A 139 -15.08 -6.30 2.69
CA CYS A 139 -16.43 -6.72 2.30
C CYS A 139 -17.43 -6.82 3.45
N GLU A 140 -17.15 -6.15 4.58
CA GLU A 140 -18.00 -6.12 5.76
C GLU A 140 -19.39 -5.55 5.48
N GLY A 141 -19.48 -4.52 4.64
CA GLY A 141 -20.74 -3.86 4.28
C GLY A 141 -21.65 -4.82 3.51
N GLU A 142 -21.10 -5.51 2.52
CA GLU A 142 -21.80 -6.51 1.71
C GLU A 142 -22.29 -7.67 2.57
N ILE A 143 -21.50 -8.11 3.56
CA ILE A 143 -21.90 -9.16 4.50
C ILE A 143 -23.05 -8.68 5.39
N ILE A 144 -22.96 -7.46 5.93
CA ILE A 144 -24.00 -6.88 6.80
C ILE A 144 -25.30 -6.69 6.03
N ASP A 145 -25.23 -6.18 4.81
CA ASP A 145 -26.40 -5.98 3.95
C ASP A 145 -27.03 -7.32 3.58
N SER A 146 -26.21 -8.33 3.26
CA SER A 146 -26.70 -9.69 3.03
C SER A 146 -27.45 -10.24 4.25
N ILE A 147 -26.96 -10.03 5.47
CA ILE A 147 -27.66 -10.45 6.70
C ILE A 147 -29.01 -9.74 6.82
N LYS A 148 -29.06 -8.43 6.58
CA LYS A 148 -30.30 -7.64 6.67
C LYS A 148 -31.34 -8.07 5.64
N GLU A 149 -30.92 -8.34 4.41
CA GLU A 149 -31.80 -8.83 3.35
C GLU A 149 -32.43 -10.18 3.74
N ASN A 150 -31.62 -11.15 4.19
CA ASN A 150 -32.12 -12.44 4.64
C ASN A 150 -33.05 -12.31 5.87
N LEU A 151 -32.72 -11.44 6.82
CA LEU A 151 -33.61 -11.17 7.96
C LEU A 151 -34.95 -10.57 7.51
N SER A 152 -34.95 -9.69 6.51
CA SER A 152 -36.18 -9.11 5.96
C SER A 152 -37.06 -10.18 5.30
N GLU A 153 -36.46 -11.17 4.63
CA GLU A 153 -37.20 -12.32 4.10
C GLU A 153 -37.82 -13.18 5.20
N ASP A 154 -37.10 -13.39 6.31
CA ASP A 154 -37.54 -14.24 7.42
C ASP A 154 -38.62 -13.60 8.30
N VAL A 155 -38.48 -12.30 8.62
CA VAL A 155 -39.32 -11.62 9.63
C VAL A 155 -39.99 -10.33 9.13
N GLY A 156 -39.85 -10.00 7.85
CA GLY A 156 -40.46 -8.82 7.23
C GLY A 156 -39.96 -7.51 7.84
N GLU A 157 -40.87 -6.54 8.01
CA GLU A 157 -40.57 -5.20 8.57
C GLU A 157 -39.93 -5.25 9.97
N ALA A 158 -40.10 -6.34 10.72
CA ALA A 158 -39.46 -6.47 12.04
C ALA A 158 -37.92 -6.47 11.95
N ALA A 159 -37.36 -6.84 10.79
CA ALA A 159 -35.92 -6.83 10.53
C ALA A 159 -35.31 -5.41 10.60
N GLU A 160 -36.10 -4.34 10.43
CA GLU A 160 -35.63 -2.96 10.54
C GLU A 160 -35.08 -2.62 11.93
N ASN A 161 -35.39 -3.41 12.96
CA ASN A 161 -34.84 -3.25 14.31
C ASN A 161 -33.43 -3.84 14.49
N PHE A 162 -32.90 -4.53 13.47
CA PHE A 162 -31.54 -5.04 13.49
C PHE A 162 -30.56 -3.94 13.09
N GLU A 163 -29.71 -3.55 14.04
CA GLU A 163 -28.67 -2.54 13.83
C GLU A 163 -27.29 -3.13 14.12
N VAL A 164 -26.31 -2.74 13.29
CA VAL A 164 -24.89 -3.00 13.50
C VAL A 164 -24.25 -1.65 13.77
N SER A 165 -23.54 -1.52 14.89
CA SER A 165 -22.82 -0.29 15.20
C SER A 165 -21.56 -0.14 14.33
N VAL A 166 -21.08 1.09 14.18
CA VAL A 166 -19.84 1.37 13.44
C VAL A 166 -18.65 0.60 14.05
N GLU A 167 -18.58 0.47 15.37
CA GLU A 167 -17.52 -0.29 16.03
C GLU A 167 -17.60 -1.79 15.70
N GLN A 168 -18.80 -2.35 15.57
CA GLN A 168 -19.00 -3.75 15.20
C GLN A 168 -18.63 -3.99 13.72
N GLU A 169 -18.97 -3.06 12.84
CA GLU A 169 -18.59 -3.09 11.42
C GLU A 169 -17.07 -3.04 11.25
N LEU A 170 -16.39 -2.11 11.93
CA LEU A 170 -14.93 -2.01 11.92
C LEU A 170 -14.24 -3.27 12.46
N GLU A 171 -14.81 -3.88 13.50
CA GLU A 171 -14.29 -5.14 14.05
C GLU A 171 -14.49 -6.31 13.07
N LEU A 172 -15.63 -6.36 12.38
CA LEU A 172 -15.86 -7.35 11.33
C LEU A 172 -14.85 -7.20 10.19
N ALA A 173 -14.61 -5.97 9.72
CA ALA A 173 -13.58 -5.68 8.71
C ALA A 173 -12.20 -6.21 9.14
N ARG A 174 -11.81 -5.95 10.41
CA ARG A 174 -10.56 -6.47 10.99
C ARG A 174 -10.49 -8.00 10.96
N MET A 175 -11.58 -8.67 11.36
CA MET A 175 -11.65 -10.13 11.39
C MET A 175 -11.57 -10.74 9.99
N ILE A 176 -12.23 -10.14 9.01
CA ILE A 176 -12.14 -10.56 7.59
C ILE A 176 -10.70 -10.45 7.13
N ASP A 177 -10.07 -9.30 7.36
CA ASP A 177 -8.67 -9.05 7.01
C ASP A 177 -7.71 -10.10 7.59
N GLU A 178 -7.87 -10.43 8.86
CA GLU A 178 -7.06 -11.44 9.54
C GLU A 178 -7.30 -12.84 8.95
N THR A 179 -8.55 -13.14 8.64
CA THR A 179 -8.94 -14.42 8.03
C THR A 179 -8.36 -14.57 6.62
N VAL A 180 -8.45 -13.53 5.79
CA VAL A 180 -7.88 -13.53 4.43
C VAL A 180 -6.36 -13.68 4.48
N LYS A 181 -5.68 -12.98 5.39
CA LYS A 181 -4.22 -13.12 5.59
C LYS A 181 -3.84 -14.54 5.99
N ALA A 182 -4.56 -15.12 6.96
CA ALA A 182 -4.31 -16.49 7.41
C ALA A 182 -4.56 -17.51 6.29
N TRP A 183 -5.59 -17.31 5.47
CA TRP A 183 -5.88 -18.15 4.31
C TRP A 183 -4.77 -18.07 3.25
N ILE A 184 -4.28 -16.87 2.92
CA ILE A 184 -3.15 -16.67 1.99
C ILE A 184 -1.90 -17.41 2.49
N GLU A 185 -1.58 -17.29 3.78
CA GLU A 185 -0.43 -17.98 4.38
C GLU A 185 -0.61 -19.49 4.39
N GLN A 186 -1.78 -19.98 4.77
CA GLN A 186 -2.08 -21.42 4.86
C GLN A 186 -2.00 -22.10 3.49
N GLU A 187 -2.52 -21.46 2.46
CA GLU A 187 -2.56 -22.00 1.11
C GLU A 187 -1.29 -21.67 0.30
N GLU A 188 -0.27 -21.10 0.96
CA GLU A 188 1.02 -20.69 0.35
C GLU A 188 0.82 -19.87 -0.93
N ILE A 189 -0.18 -18.99 -0.91
CA ILE A 189 -0.53 -18.17 -2.07
C ILE A 189 0.53 -17.10 -2.24
N GLU A 190 1.23 -17.14 -3.37
CA GLU A 190 2.21 -16.15 -3.76
C GLU A 190 1.89 -15.58 -5.15
N PRO A 191 2.18 -14.29 -5.40
CA PRO A 191 2.09 -13.75 -6.74
C PRO A 191 3.18 -14.36 -7.62
N SER A 192 2.79 -14.81 -8.81
CA SER A 192 3.72 -15.22 -9.87
C SER A 192 4.21 -14.04 -10.73
N CYS A 193 3.82 -12.83 -10.36
CA CYS A 193 4.16 -11.59 -11.04
C CYS A 193 4.92 -10.64 -10.10
N TYR A 194 5.51 -9.59 -10.66
CA TYR A 194 6.23 -8.55 -9.92
C TYR A 194 5.82 -7.16 -10.41
N CYS A 195 5.98 -6.16 -9.53
CA CYS A 195 5.87 -4.75 -9.87
C CYS A 195 7.26 -4.21 -10.22
N VAL A 196 7.40 -3.60 -11.39
CA VAL A 196 8.59 -2.81 -11.75
C VAL A 196 8.48 -1.46 -11.05
N LEU A 197 9.49 -1.10 -10.25
CA LEU A 197 9.49 0.09 -9.41
C LEU A 197 10.16 1.28 -10.11
N ASP A 198 11.26 1.02 -10.80
CA ASP A 198 12.05 2.00 -11.53
C ASP A 198 12.89 1.27 -12.58
N GLY A 199 13.37 2.00 -13.59
CA GLY A 199 14.28 1.45 -14.58
C GLY A 199 15.07 2.49 -15.35
N HIS A 200 16.25 2.08 -15.81
CA HIS A 200 17.17 2.90 -16.58
C HIS A 200 17.72 2.13 -17.79
N ILE A 201 18.13 2.88 -18.80
CA ILE A 201 18.74 2.32 -20.01
C ILE A 201 20.24 2.11 -19.75
N VAL A 202 20.73 0.92 -20.09
CA VAL A 202 22.15 0.54 -20.08
C VAL A 202 22.58 0.27 -21.52
N SER A 203 23.66 0.94 -21.95
CA SER A 203 24.28 0.69 -23.25
C SER A 203 25.23 -0.50 -23.16
N LEU A 204 25.16 -1.41 -24.14
CA LEU A 204 25.92 -2.67 -24.17
C LEU A 204 27.23 -2.59 -24.97
N ASN A 205 27.68 -1.37 -25.30
CA ASN A 205 28.91 -1.09 -26.06
C ASN A 205 30.18 -1.72 -25.47
#